data_AF-A0A413WY26-F1
#
_entry.id   AF-A0A413WY26-F1
#
_cell.length_a   1.000
_cell.length_b   1.000
_cell.length_c   1.000
_cell.angle_alpha   90.00
_cell.angle_beta   90.00
_cell.angle_gamma   90.00
#
_symmetry.space_group_name_H-M   'P 1'
#
loop_
_entity.id
_entity.type
_entity.pdbx_description
1 polymer ?
#
loop_
_entity_poly.entity_id
_entity_poly.type
_entity_poly.pdbx_seq_one_letter_code
_entity_poly.pdbx_strand_id
1 'polypeptide(L)'
;MKSLRESFEENYEPVEVPCSNRRGFRIRYEYIGPWYQWGEDAVRRKREKRTIGNACAVSLMLFLAGSTRNLALNYDRYVEFFGMLSAAAFLFEVIGTVQFCTAKEKVTDMNYSDINAKLRLAPTVHALLLLCTAAACMAAMAGNGVTVSGLGVTMCYLGAAAASFMIYIRYSRLTLSSLSGKMQTNMVR
;
A
#
# COMPACT_ATOMS: atom_id res chain seq x y z
N MET A 1 21.28 4.49 8.90
CA MET A 1 20.22 4.84 7.91
C MET A 1 20.81 5.93 7.05
N LYS A 2 20.95 5.72 5.72
CA LYS A 2 21.48 6.75 4.82
C LYS A 2 20.47 7.90 4.73
N SER A 3 20.95 9.14 4.61
CA SER A 3 20.06 10.29 4.40
C SER A 3 19.48 10.28 2.98
N LEU A 4 18.34 10.96 2.77
CA LEU A 4 17.75 11.13 1.43
C LEU A 4 18.73 11.74 0.44
N ARG A 5 19.59 12.65 0.93
CA ARG A 5 20.63 13.31 0.13
C ARG A 5 21.72 12.33 -0.30
N GLU A 6 22.22 11.51 0.63
CA GLU A 6 23.23 10.48 0.33
C GLU A 6 22.70 9.45 -0.66
N SER A 7 21.44 9.01 -0.51
CA SER A 7 20.82 8.07 -1.46
C SER A 7 20.62 8.68 -2.85
N PHE A 8 20.39 9.99 -2.93
CA PHE A 8 20.28 10.69 -4.22
C PHE A 8 21.64 10.85 -4.89
N GLU A 9 22.66 11.32 -4.16
CA GLU A 9 24.03 11.50 -4.67
C GLU A 9 24.66 10.18 -5.12
N GLU A 10 24.28 9.04 -4.51
CA GLU A 10 24.78 7.71 -4.87
C GLU A 10 24.10 7.11 -6.11
N ASN A 11 22.83 7.45 -6.36
CA ASN A 11 22.03 6.82 -7.42
C ASN A 11 21.79 7.72 -8.63
N TYR A 12 22.18 8.99 -8.60
CA TYR A 12 21.96 9.95 -9.69
C TYR A 12 23.26 10.63 -10.11
N GLU A 13 23.56 10.58 -11.40
CA GLU A 13 24.71 11.26 -11.99
C GLU A 13 24.26 12.51 -12.76
N PRO A 14 24.93 13.66 -12.60
CA PRO A 14 24.65 14.85 -13.40
C PRO A 14 25.18 14.68 -14.83
N VAL A 15 24.28 14.63 -15.81
CA VAL A 15 24.60 14.57 -17.24
C VAL A 15 24.31 15.90 -17.90
N GLU A 16 25.27 16.45 -18.63
CA GLU A 16 25.08 17.67 -19.41
C GLU A 16 24.32 17.36 -20.70
N VAL A 17 23.12 17.92 -20.84
CA VAL A 17 22.30 17.79 -22.05
C VAL A 17 22.28 19.13 -22.77
N PRO A 18 22.61 19.19 -24.08
CA PRO A 18 22.55 20.42 -24.84
C PRO A 18 21.11 20.95 -24.90
N CYS A 19 20.95 22.24 -24.69
CA CYS A 19 19.62 22.88 -24.76
C CYS A 19 19.11 22.90 -26.21
N SER A 20 17.79 22.80 -26.41
CA SER A 20 17.15 22.72 -27.74
C SER A 20 17.47 23.90 -28.66
N ASN A 21 17.78 25.05 -28.07
CA ASN A 21 18.22 26.28 -28.72
C ASN A 21 19.73 26.30 -29.08
N ARG A 22 20.44 25.17 -28.92
CA ARG A 22 21.89 25.00 -29.20
C ARG A 22 22.80 26.02 -28.52
N ARG A 23 22.31 26.69 -27.47
CA ARG A 23 23.07 27.64 -26.64
C ARG A 23 23.09 27.14 -25.20
N GLY A 24 24.25 26.66 -24.78
CA GLY A 24 24.49 26.17 -23.43
C GLY A 24 24.04 24.74 -23.16
N PHE A 25 24.35 24.30 -21.95
CA PHE A 25 24.02 22.98 -21.42
C PHE A 25 23.07 23.11 -20.24
N ARG A 26 22.17 22.14 -20.07
CA ARG A 26 21.41 21.95 -18.83
C ARG A 26 21.87 20.67 -18.15
N ILE A 27 22.04 20.71 -16.84
CA ILE A 27 22.34 19.53 -16.05
C ILE A 27 21.04 18.73 -15.88
N ARG A 28 21.04 17.48 -16.34
CA ARG A 28 19.97 16.50 -16.12
C ARG A 28 20.51 15.39 -15.24
N TYR A 29 19.86 15.15 -14.11
CA TYR A 29 20.22 14.03 -13.24
C TYR A 29 19.61 12.74 -13.77
N GLU A 30 20.46 11.78 -14.14
CA GLU A 30 20.05 10.46 -14.64
C GLU A 30 20.28 9.39 -13.58
N TYR A 31 19.32 8.48 -13.41
CA TYR A 31 19.38 7.41 -12.42
C TYR A 31 20.31 6.29 -12.89
N ILE A 32 21.39 6.06 -12.15
CA ILE A 32 22.42 5.04 -12.41
C ILE A 32 22.30 3.82 -11.48
N GLY A 33 21.40 3.86 -10.50
CA GLY A 33 21.19 2.80 -9.52
C GLY A 33 20.52 1.54 -10.08
N PRO A 34 20.40 0.47 -9.27
CA PRO A 34 19.72 -0.76 -9.65
C PRO A 34 18.24 -0.52 -9.90
N TRP A 35 17.70 -1.20 -10.90
CA TRP A 35 16.25 -1.22 -11.16
C TRP A 35 15.62 -2.44 -10.49
N TYR A 36 14.48 -2.20 -9.83
CA TYR A 36 13.71 -3.25 -9.19
C TYR A 36 12.47 -3.57 -10.01
N GLN A 37 12.17 -4.87 -10.06
CA GLN A 37 11.00 -5.40 -10.73
C GLN A 37 10.28 -6.40 -9.81
N TRP A 38 8.96 -6.25 -9.72
CA TRP A 38 8.12 -7.24 -9.04
C TRP A 38 7.74 -8.36 -10.00
N GLY A 39 8.15 -9.59 -9.68
CA GLY A 39 7.85 -10.78 -10.44
C GLY A 39 8.53 -10.86 -11.82
N GLU A 40 8.75 -12.08 -12.27
CA GLU A 40 9.39 -12.37 -13.56
C GLU A 40 8.41 -12.26 -14.73
N ASP A 41 7.13 -12.61 -14.53
CA ASP A 41 6.11 -12.61 -15.57
C ASP A 41 5.16 -11.40 -15.47
N ALA A 42 4.99 -10.69 -16.59
CA ALA A 42 4.10 -9.55 -16.74
C ALA A 42 2.62 -9.90 -16.51
N VAL A 43 2.18 -11.10 -16.93
CA VAL A 43 0.79 -11.54 -16.74
C VAL A 43 0.52 -11.77 -15.26
N ARG A 44 1.40 -12.52 -14.58
CA ARG A 44 1.32 -12.74 -13.14
C ARG A 44 1.34 -11.42 -12.35
N ARG A 45 2.22 -10.48 -12.69
CA ARG A 45 2.28 -9.16 -12.04
C ARG A 45 0.98 -8.37 -12.21
N LYS A 46 0.41 -8.32 -13.43
CA LYS A 46 -0.86 -7.63 -13.68
C LYS A 46 -2.00 -8.24 -12.86
N ARG A 47 -2.03 -9.57 -12.74
CA ARG A 47 -3.01 -10.29 -11.91
C ARG A 47 -2.85 -9.94 -10.43
N GLU A 48 -1.64 -9.91 -9.89
CA GLU A 48 -1.40 -9.56 -8.49
C GLU A 48 -1.76 -8.10 -8.19
N LYS A 49 -1.43 -7.17 -9.08
CA LYS A 49 -1.89 -5.76 -8.98
C LYS A 49 -3.40 -5.65 -8.92
N ARG A 50 -4.12 -6.36 -9.79
CA ARG A 50 -5.59 -6.37 -9.78
C ARG A 50 -6.14 -7.01 -8.51
N THR A 51 -5.52 -8.10 -8.04
CA THR A 51 -5.96 -8.81 -6.84
C THR A 51 -5.79 -7.96 -5.59
N ILE A 52 -4.62 -7.33 -5.43
CA ILE A 52 -4.32 -6.42 -4.31
C ILE A 52 -5.23 -5.18 -4.38
N GLY A 53 -5.38 -4.57 -5.56
CA GLY A 53 -6.29 -3.43 -5.74
C GLY A 53 -7.74 -3.76 -5.40
N ASN A 54 -8.23 -4.92 -5.85
CA ASN A 54 -9.58 -5.40 -5.52
C ASN A 54 -9.73 -5.68 -4.02
N ALA A 55 -8.73 -6.27 -3.37
CA ALA A 55 -8.76 -6.54 -1.93
C ALA A 55 -8.85 -5.23 -1.13
N CYS A 56 -8.09 -4.20 -1.52
CA CYS A 56 -8.16 -2.87 -0.91
C CYS A 56 -9.55 -2.24 -1.10
N ALA A 57 -10.13 -2.33 -2.30
CA ALA A 57 -11.48 -1.85 -2.55
C ALA A 57 -12.55 -2.59 -1.73
N VAL A 58 -12.43 -3.91 -1.58
CA VAL A 58 -13.32 -4.72 -0.72
C VAL A 58 -13.16 -4.31 0.74
N SER A 59 -11.93 -4.11 1.22
CA SER A 59 -11.67 -3.63 2.59
C SER A 59 -12.35 -2.28 2.85
N LEU A 60 -12.22 -1.32 1.92
CA LEU A 60 -12.91 -0.03 1.99
C LEU A 60 -14.43 -0.19 2.05
N MET A 61 -15.01 -0.97 1.13
CA MET A 61 -16.46 -1.15 1.06
C MET A 61 -17.02 -1.76 2.33
N LEU A 62 -16.35 -2.78 2.88
CA LEU A 62 -16.75 -3.43 4.12
C LEU A 62 -16.59 -2.50 5.33
N PHE A 63 -15.47 -1.76 5.41
CA PHE A 63 -15.26 -0.77 6.45
C PHE A 63 -16.35 0.30 6.45
N LEU A 64 -16.68 0.87 5.29
CA LEU A 64 -17.75 1.85 5.15
C LEU A 64 -19.12 1.23 5.47
N ALA A 65 -19.40 0.02 5.00
CA ALA A 65 -20.66 -0.66 5.27
C ALA A 65 -20.88 -0.97 6.76
N GLY A 66 -19.81 -1.19 7.53
CA GLY A 66 -19.87 -1.36 8.98
C GLY A 66 -19.99 -0.03 9.73
N SER A 67 -19.12 0.93 9.41
CA SER A 67 -18.99 2.20 10.13
C SER A 67 -20.13 3.20 9.90
N THR A 68 -20.76 3.19 8.72
CA THR A 68 -21.87 4.11 8.39
C THR A 68 -23.22 3.66 8.98
N ARG A 69 -23.28 2.50 9.63
CA ARG A 69 -24.50 2.04 10.29
C ARG A 69 -24.74 2.84 11.55
N ASN A 70 -25.92 3.46 11.64
CA ASN A 70 -26.38 4.14 12.84
C ASN A 70 -26.81 3.12 13.90
N LEU A 71 -25.83 2.59 14.64
CA LEU A 71 -26.00 1.60 15.71
C LEU A 71 -25.23 2.07 16.93
N ALA A 72 -25.80 1.88 18.13
CA ALA A 72 -25.15 2.22 19.40
C ALA A 72 -23.74 1.61 19.54
N LEU A 73 -23.50 0.46 18.89
CA LEU A 73 -22.22 -0.22 18.84
C LEU A 73 -21.09 0.63 18.25
N ASN A 74 -21.36 1.42 17.21
CA ASN A 74 -20.36 2.27 16.56
C ASN A 74 -20.05 3.53 17.39
N TYR A 75 -20.89 3.85 18.37
CA TYR A 75 -20.68 4.95 19.32
C TYR A 75 -20.05 4.48 20.64
N ASP A 76 -19.74 3.19 20.76
CA ASP A 76 -18.96 2.70 21.88
C ASP A 76 -17.54 3.25 21.80
N ARG A 77 -17.03 3.76 22.93
CA ARG A 77 -15.74 4.46 23.02
C ARG A 77 -14.58 3.63 22.46
N TYR A 78 -14.57 2.32 22.67
CA TYR A 78 -13.46 1.47 22.23
C TYR A 78 -13.59 1.11 20.74
N VAL A 79 -14.81 0.83 20.29
CA VAL A 79 -15.09 0.57 18.86
C VAL A 79 -14.72 1.79 18.03
N GLU A 80 -15.14 2.98 18.45
CA GLU A 80 -14.84 4.23 17.76
C GLU A 80 -13.34 4.54 17.75
N PHE A 81 -12.66 4.39 18.90
CA PHE A 81 -11.22 4.64 19.01
C PHE A 81 -10.39 3.76 18.07
N PHE A 82 -10.61 2.45 18.09
CA PHE A 82 -9.89 1.54 17.20
C PHE A 82 -10.29 1.71 15.74
N GLY A 83 -11.57 1.97 15.45
CA GLY A 83 -12.07 2.25 14.09
C GLY A 83 -11.49 3.52 13.48
N MET A 84 -11.34 4.59 14.25
CA MET A 84 -10.69 5.82 13.78
C MET A 84 -9.20 5.61 13.53
N LEU A 85 -8.51 4.90 14.45
CA LEU A 85 -7.09 4.61 14.28
C LEU A 85 -6.86 3.68 13.08
N SER A 86 -7.77 2.74 12.83
CA SER A 86 -7.74 1.85 11.67
C SER A 86 -7.89 2.64 10.36
N ALA A 87 -8.77 3.65 10.33
CA ALA A 87 -8.93 4.53 9.17
C ALA A 87 -7.63 5.29 8.83
N ALA A 88 -6.87 5.75 9.84
CA ALA A 88 -5.58 6.40 9.61
C ALA A 88 -4.56 5.43 8.98
N ALA A 89 -4.46 4.20 9.48
CA ALA A 89 -3.62 3.16 8.87
C ALA A 89 -4.09 2.80 7.45
N PHE A 90 -5.40 2.82 7.22
CA PHE A 90 -5.99 2.51 5.92
C PHE A 90 -5.61 3.53 4.83
N LEU A 91 -5.46 4.81 5.17
CA LEU A 91 -4.99 5.81 4.20
C LEU A 91 -3.61 5.45 3.63
N PHE A 92 -2.69 4.99 4.47
CA PHE A 92 -1.37 4.53 4.02
C PHE A 92 -1.45 3.25 3.18
N GLU A 93 -2.37 2.33 3.53
CA GLU A 93 -2.65 1.13 2.73
C GLU A 93 -3.16 1.50 1.34
N VAL A 94 -4.12 2.43 1.23
CA VAL A 94 -4.67 2.90 -0.04
C VAL A 94 -3.58 3.59 -0.87
N ILE A 95 -2.79 4.48 -0.28
CA ILE A 95 -1.68 5.15 -0.97
C ILE A 95 -0.67 4.14 -1.49
N GLY A 96 -0.23 3.19 -0.65
CA GLY A 96 0.71 2.14 -1.05
C GLY A 96 0.14 1.24 -2.16
N THR A 97 -1.14 0.92 -2.08
CA THR A 97 -1.84 0.12 -3.09
C THR A 97 -1.92 0.86 -4.42
N VAL A 98 -2.31 2.13 -4.42
CA VAL A 98 -2.35 2.96 -5.63
C VAL A 98 -0.96 3.10 -6.24
N GLN A 99 0.06 3.39 -5.44
CA GLN A 99 1.44 3.47 -5.90
C GLN A 99 1.89 2.15 -6.54
N PHE A 100 1.59 1.01 -5.93
CA PHE A 100 1.93 -0.30 -6.50
C PHE A 100 1.15 -0.63 -7.78
N CYS A 101 -0.15 -0.36 -7.83
CA CYS A 101 -0.98 -0.60 -9.01
C CYS A 101 -0.50 0.24 -10.20
N THR A 102 -0.18 1.52 -9.96
CA THR A 102 0.31 2.48 -10.97
C THR A 102 1.79 2.34 -11.30
N ALA A 103 2.57 1.66 -10.45
CA ALA A 103 4.00 1.50 -10.65
C ALA A 103 4.34 0.91 -12.02
N LYS A 104 5.36 1.45 -12.70
CA LYS A 104 5.86 0.87 -13.94
C LYS A 104 6.53 -0.48 -13.68
N GLU A 105 6.84 -1.21 -14.75
CA GLU A 105 7.50 -2.52 -14.66
C GLU A 105 8.85 -2.45 -13.96
N LYS A 106 9.62 -1.38 -14.24
CA LYS A 106 10.89 -1.08 -13.60
C LYS A 106 10.72 0.13 -12.70
N VAL A 107 11.17 0.01 -11.45
CA VAL A 107 11.06 1.05 -10.43
C VAL A 107 12.41 1.28 -9.77
N THR A 108 12.68 2.53 -9.40
CA THR A 108 13.89 2.93 -8.67
C THR A 108 13.89 2.39 -7.25
N ASP A 109 15.06 2.29 -6.63
CA ASP A 109 15.21 1.78 -5.26
C ASP A 109 14.37 2.56 -4.24
N MET A 110 14.39 3.90 -4.31
CA MET A 110 13.62 4.76 -3.43
C MET A 110 12.12 4.51 -3.51
N ASN A 111 11.57 4.44 -4.73
CA ASN A 111 10.14 4.20 -4.94
C ASN A 111 9.75 2.77 -4.53
N TYR A 112 10.63 1.80 -4.77
CA TYR A 112 10.43 0.43 -4.33
C TYR A 112 10.38 0.34 -2.79
N SER A 113 11.36 0.94 -2.11
CA SER A 113 11.46 0.93 -0.65
C SER A 113 10.23 1.58 0.00
N ASP A 114 9.77 2.71 -0.54
CA ASP A 114 8.55 3.41 -0.08
C ASP A 114 7.30 2.53 -0.23
N ILE A 115 7.09 1.94 -1.41
CA ILE A 115 5.95 1.03 -1.66
C ILE A 115 6.03 -0.19 -0.76
N ASN A 116 7.22 -0.77 -0.61
CA ASN A 116 7.43 -1.97 0.19
C ASN A 116 7.18 -1.73 1.68
N ALA A 117 7.62 -0.58 2.21
CA ALA A 117 7.34 -0.20 3.59
C ALA A 117 5.83 -0.04 3.82
N LYS A 118 5.13 0.68 2.92
CA LYS A 118 3.68 0.90 3.02
C LYS A 118 2.89 -0.41 2.92
N LEU A 119 3.15 -1.24 1.91
CA LEU A 119 2.38 -2.47 1.69
C LEU A 119 2.71 -3.63 2.65
N ARG A 120 3.82 -3.56 3.39
CA ARG A 120 4.09 -4.52 4.47
C ARG A 120 3.53 -4.06 5.81
N LEU A 121 3.61 -2.77 6.11
CA LEU A 121 3.27 -2.25 7.44
C LEU A 121 1.83 -1.73 7.53
N ALA A 122 1.35 -0.98 6.54
CA ALA A 122 0.02 -0.37 6.63
C ALA A 122 -1.11 -1.41 6.66
N PRO A 123 -1.14 -2.45 5.79
CA PRO A 123 -2.20 -3.45 5.85
C PRO A 123 -2.16 -4.31 7.12
N THR A 124 -0.98 -4.57 7.67
CA THR A 124 -0.87 -5.36 8.92
C THR A 124 -1.39 -4.57 10.11
N VAL A 125 -0.98 -3.30 10.24
CA VAL A 125 -1.50 -2.40 11.29
C VAL A 125 -3.00 -2.19 11.12
N HIS A 126 -3.47 -1.91 9.91
CA HIS A 126 -4.89 -1.72 9.62
C HIS A 126 -5.72 -2.95 9.99
N ALA A 127 -5.30 -4.16 9.56
CA ALA A 127 -5.98 -5.40 9.90
C ALA A 127 -6.02 -5.65 11.41
N LEU A 128 -4.91 -5.45 12.13
CA LEU A 128 -4.86 -5.62 13.58
C LEU A 128 -5.83 -4.66 14.30
N LEU A 129 -5.86 -3.39 13.89
CA LEU A 129 -6.78 -2.42 14.47
C LEU A 129 -8.24 -2.78 14.22
N LEU A 130 -8.58 -3.25 13.01
CA LEU A 130 -9.93 -3.74 12.71
C LEU A 130 -10.31 -4.99 13.52
N LEU A 131 -9.36 -5.88 13.81
CA LEU A 131 -9.58 -7.01 14.72
C LEU A 131 -9.86 -6.52 16.15
N CYS A 132 -9.14 -5.49 16.62
CA CYS A 132 -9.44 -4.84 17.89
C CYS A 132 -10.83 -4.20 17.89
N THR A 133 -11.22 -3.51 16.81
CA THR A 133 -12.57 -2.95 16.64
C THR A 133 -13.64 -4.05 16.70
N ALA A 134 -13.44 -5.16 15.98
CA ALA A 134 -14.37 -6.29 16.01
C ALA A 134 -14.45 -6.95 17.41
N ALA A 135 -13.33 -7.06 18.12
CA ALA A 135 -13.31 -7.54 19.50
C ALA A 135 -14.06 -6.61 20.45
N ALA A 136 -13.89 -5.30 20.31
CA ALA A 136 -14.64 -4.29 21.07
C ALA A 136 -16.15 -4.38 20.77
N CYS A 137 -16.54 -4.57 19.50
CA CYS A 137 -17.93 -4.83 19.11
C CYS A 137 -18.50 -6.06 19.82
N MET A 138 -17.77 -7.17 19.87
CA MET A 138 -18.21 -8.38 20.57
C MET A 138 -18.36 -8.15 22.08
N ALA A 139 -17.42 -7.44 22.71
CA ALA A 139 -17.49 -7.11 24.12
C ALA A 139 -18.69 -6.21 24.44
N ALA A 140 -18.94 -5.19 23.62
CA ALA A 140 -20.09 -4.30 23.77
C ALA A 140 -21.43 -5.03 23.58
N MET A 141 -21.51 -6.00 22.66
CA MET A 141 -22.69 -6.84 22.49
C MET A 141 -22.90 -7.82 23.65
N ALA A 142 -21.83 -8.32 24.28
CA ALA A 142 -21.95 -9.20 25.43
C ALA A 142 -22.60 -8.50 26.64
N GLY A 143 -22.36 -7.19 26.81
CA GLY A 143 -22.97 -6.39 27.88
C GLY A 143 -24.39 -5.89 27.58
N ASN A 144 -24.69 -5.59 26.31
CA ASN A 144 -25.93 -4.92 25.91
C ASN A 144 -26.94 -5.80 25.16
N GLY A 145 -26.58 -7.06 24.90
CA GLY A 145 -27.37 -8.00 24.11
C GLY A 145 -26.94 -8.08 22.64
N VAL A 146 -27.02 -9.28 22.08
CA VAL A 146 -26.62 -9.56 20.70
C VAL A 146 -27.76 -9.21 19.74
N THR A 147 -27.48 -8.36 18.76
CA THR A 147 -28.42 -8.03 17.68
C THR A 147 -27.90 -8.49 16.33
N VAL A 148 -28.80 -8.85 15.41
CA VAL A 148 -28.44 -9.26 14.04
C VAL A 148 -27.65 -8.15 13.32
N SER A 149 -28.05 -6.89 13.52
CA SER A 149 -27.36 -5.74 12.95
C SER A 149 -25.95 -5.55 13.54
N GLY A 150 -25.77 -5.77 14.85
CA GLY A 150 -24.46 -5.72 15.50
C GLY A 150 -23.51 -6.82 15.02
N LEU A 151 -24.04 -8.03 14.83
CA LEU A 151 -23.30 -9.12 14.18
C LEU A 151 -22.89 -8.74 12.75
N GLY A 152 -23.79 -8.13 11.98
CA GLY A 152 -23.50 -7.62 10.65
C GLY A 152 -22.33 -6.63 10.62
N VAL A 153 -22.33 -5.63 11.51
CA VAL A 153 -21.23 -4.65 11.63
C VAL A 153 -19.92 -5.33 12.02
N THR A 154 -19.96 -6.26 12.98
CA THR A 154 -18.78 -7.00 13.42
C THR A 154 -18.18 -7.82 12.26
N MET A 155 -19.03 -8.50 11.47
CA MET A 155 -18.60 -9.25 10.29
C MET A 155 -18.03 -8.35 9.20
N CYS A 156 -18.55 -7.13 9.03
CA CYS A 156 -17.97 -6.14 8.13
C CYS A 156 -16.53 -5.79 8.54
N TYR A 157 -16.28 -5.51 9.83
CA TYR A 157 -14.93 -5.21 10.31
C TYR A 157 -13.98 -6.41 10.19
N LEU A 158 -14.44 -7.62 10.51
CA LEU A 158 -13.65 -8.85 10.32
C LEU A 158 -13.33 -9.10 8.84
N GLY A 159 -14.30 -8.91 7.95
CA GLY A 159 -14.10 -9.05 6.51
C GLY A 159 -13.14 -8.00 5.94
N ALA A 160 -13.23 -6.76 6.42
CA ALA A 160 -12.30 -5.70 6.07
C ALA A 160 -10.86 -6.02 6.55
N ALA A 161 -10.72 -6.55 7.77
CA ALA A 161 -9.45 -6.99 8.32
C ALA A 161 -8.84 -8.14 7.51
N ALA A 162 -9.65 -9.15 7.16
CA ALA A 162 -9.22 -10.26 6.33
C ALA A 162 -8.77 -9.79 4.94
N ALA A 163 -9.51 -8.87 4.32
CA ALA A 163 -9.15 -8.28 3.03
C ALA A 163 -7.81 -7.52 3.09
N SER A 164 -7.61 -6.70 4.12
CA SER A 164 -6.35 -5.99 4.35
C SER A 164 -5.18 -6.94 4.63
N PHE A 165 -5.39 -7.98 5.44
CA PHE A 165 -4.36 -9.00 5.70
C PHE A 165 -4.00 -9.83 4.46
N MET A 166 -4.98 -10.09 3.57
CA MET A 166 -4.71 -10.73 2.29
C MET A 166 -3.76 -9.91 1.41
N ILE A 167 -3.84 -8.56 1.46
CA ILE A 167 -2.90 -7.69 0.74
C ILE A 167 -1.47 -7.97 1.23
N TYR A 168 -1.26 -7.99 2.55
CA TYR A 168 0.05 -8.30 3.13
C TYR A 168 0.58 -9.67 2.68
N ILE A 169 -0.24 -10.73 2.76
CA ILE A 169 0.17 -12.08 2.37
C ILE A 169 0.54 -12.12 0.89
N ARG A 170 -0.29 -11.54 0.02
CA ARG A 170 -0.07 -11.55 -1.43
C ARG A 170 1.16 -10.74 -1.80
N TYR A 171 1.29 -9.55 -1.24
CA TYR A 171 2.44 -8.68 -1.49
C TYR A 171 3.75 -9.33 -1.01
N SER A 172 3.75 -9.95 0.17
CA SER A 172 4.94 -10.62 0.72
C SER A 172 5.41 -11.84 -0.09
N ARG A 173 4.52 -12.42 -0.90
CA ARG A 173 4.84 -13.56 -1.80
C ARG A 173 5.35 -13.13 -3.17
N LEU A 174 5.34 -11.83 -3.49
CA LEU A 174 5.92 -11.34 -4.74
C LEU A 174 7.45 -11.45 -4.67
N THR A 175 8.02 -12.28 -5.53
CA THR A 175 9.47 -12.39 -5.70
C THR A 175 10.02 -11.09 -6.29
N LEU A 176 11.15 -10.65 -5.74
CA LEU A 176 11.89 -9.47 -6.20
C LEU A 176 13.02 -9.92 -7.10
N SER A 177 13.13 -9.34 -8.28
CA SER A 177 14.34 -9.42 -9.09
C SER A 177 15.01 -8.04 -9.10
N SER A 178 16.25 -7.97 -8.61
CA SER A 178 17.11 -6.80 -8.83
C SER A 178 17.78 -6.96 -10.18
N LEU A 179 17.49 -6.08 -11.12
CA LEU A 179 18.21 -6.01 -12.38
C LEU A 179 19.53 -5.28 -12.12
N SER A 180 20.56 -6.04 -11.72
CA SER A 180 21.94 -5.55 -11.68
C SER A 180 22.48 -5.56 -13.10
N GLY A 181 22.54 -4.40 -13.73
CA GLY A 181 23.15 -4.29 -15.04
C GLY A 181 22.94 -2.92 -15.64
N LYS A 182 24.05 -2.32 -16.08
CA LYS A 182 24.10 -1.29 -17.13
C LYS A 182 23.46 -1.85 -18.40
N MET A 183 22.15 -2.01 -18.43
CA MET A 183 21.43 -2.48 -19.60
C MET A 183 20.88 -1.27 -20.34
N GLN A 184 21.79 -0.72 -21.14
CA GLN A 184 21.54 -0.14 -22.46
C GLN A 184 20.51 1.00 -22.50
N THR A 185 21.05 2.21 -22.44
CA THR A 185 20.77 3.26 -23.41
C THR A 185 20.83 2.70 -24.84
N ASN A 186 19.79 1.98 -25.25
CA ASN A 186 19.43 1.70 -26.63
C ASN A 186 17.92 1.48 -26.65
N MET A 187 17.18 2.58 -26.67
CA MET A 187 16.23 2.85 -27.76
C MET A 187 15.70 4.26 -27.58
N VAL A 188 16.45 5.20 -28.15
CA VAL A 188 15.87 6.33 -28.86
C VAL A 188 14.95 5.73 -29.94
N ARG A 189 13.66 6.00 -29.83
CA ARG A 189 12.76 6.37 -30.94
C ARG A 189 11.49 6.96 -30.38
#